data_AF-A0A2S2PB42-F1
#
_entry.id   AF-A0A2S2PB42-F1
#
_cell.length_a   1.000
_cell.length_b   1.000
_cell.length_c   1.000
_cell.angle_alpha   90.00
_cell.angle_beta   90.00
_cell.angle_gamma   90.00
#
_symmetry.space_group_name_H-M   'P 1'
#
loop_
_entity.id
_entity.type
_entity.pdbx_description
1 polymer ?
#
loop_
_entity_poly.entity_id
_entity_poly.type
_entity_poly.pdbx_seq_one_letter_code
_entity_poly.pdbx_strand_id
1 'polypeptide(L)'
;MKQREVLLLKNPVFLAAIFLDPRYQCMLNETDKNTGINHLIKTWSFMIQIQDNVCQTDVDNSVIASVNVDTPDNTTETTDGFELFLSSQSSVSSNRSDTNIINDISVSLHNFKDVERLHYKTNILAFWESQKHDKSDLYKLANIVLAVPATQVSVERSFSGIKFILSDLRTSLSANLLDAIMIVRSNTKFNKV
;
A
#
# COMPACT_ATOMS: atom_id res chain seq x y z
N MET A 1 0.72 -23.22 6.77
CA MET A 1 0.02 -22.12 6.06
C MET A 1 -0.99 -21.42 6.98
N LYS A 2 -2.00 -22.14 7.50
CA LYS A 2 -3.07 -21.60 8.38
C LYS A 2 -2.59 -20.76 9.58
N GLN A 3 -1.55 -21.18 10.29
CA GLN A 3 -1.02 -20.40 11.43
C GLN A 3 -0.43 -19.04 11.03
N ARG A 4 0.22 -18.95 9.87
CA ARG A 4 0.81 -17.70 9.38
C ARG A 4 -0.26 -16.72 8.89
N GLU A 5 -1.28 -17.24 8.22
CA GLU A 5 -2.44 -16.47 7.77
C GLU A 5 -3.17 -15.82 8.95
N VAL A 6 -3.45 -16.57 10.01
CA VAL A 6 -4.10 -16.05 11.23
C VAL A 6 -3.26 -14.98 11.91
N LEU A 7 -1.93 -15.09 11.89
CA LEU A 7 -1.04 -14.07 12.45
C LEU A 7 -0.99 -12.80 11.59
N LEU A 8 -1.00 -12.94 10.27
CA LEU A 8 -1.02 -11.81 9.33
C LEU A 8 -2.34 -11.03 9.45
N LEU A 9 -3.47 -11.72 9.48
CA LEU A 9 -4.79 -11.09 9.61
C LEU A 9 -5.07 -10.49 11.00
N LYS A 10 -4.19 -10.70 11.99
CA LYS A 10 -4.22 -9.98 13.27
C LYS A 10 -3.41 -8.68 13.24
N ASN A 11 -2.59 -8.45 12.21
CA ASN A 11 -1.73 -7.28 12.14
C ASN A 11 -2.53 -6.06 11.63
N PRO A 12 -2.64 -4.97 12.41
CA PRO A 12 -3.42 -3.79 12.03
C PRO A 12 -2.89 -3.08 10.78
N VAL A 13 -1.58 -3.13 10.51
CA VAL A 13 -0.96 -2.56 9.31
C VAL A 13 -1.41 -3.33 8.07
N PHE A 14 -1.44 -4.66 8.19
CA PHE A 14 -1.88 -5.53 7.10
C PHE A 14 -3.38 -5.39 6.83
N LEU A 15 -4.19 -5.29 7.88
CA LEU A 15 -5.63 -5.02 7.77
C LEU A 15 -5.92 -3.66 7.12
N ALA A 16 -5.16 -2.63 7.49
CA ALA A 16 -5.25 -1.30 6.87
C ALA A 16 -4.89 -1.33 5.38
N ALA A 17 -3.86 -2.09 4.99
CA ALA A 17 -3.48 -2.26 3.59
C ALA A 17 -4.57 -2.98 2.78
N ILE A 18 -5.16 -4.05 3.33
CA ILE A 18 -6.28 -4.75 2.69
C ILE A 18 -7.51 -3.83 2.58
N PHE A 19 -7.78 -3.02 3.61
CA PHE A 19 -8.90 -2.09 3.59
C PHE A 19 -8.78 -1.07 2.46
N LEU A 20 -7.57 -0.57 2.17
CA LEU A 20 -7.30 0.35 1.06
C LEU A 20 -7.16 -0.34 -0.31
N ASP A 21 -7.40 -1.65 -0.40
CA ASP A 21 -7.46 -2.37 -1.66
C ASP A 21 -8.92 -2.80 -1.94
N PRO A 22 -9.64 -2.08 -2.82
CA PRO A 22 -11.03 -2.40 -3.16
C PRO A 22 -11.25 -3.82 -3.68
N ARG A 23 -10.20 -4.48 -4.19
CA ARG A 23 -10.28 -5.85 -4.69
C ARG A 23 -10.48 -6.86 -3.55
N TYR A 24 -9.89 -6.57 -2.39
CA TYR A 24 -9.78 -7.49 -1.25
C TYR A 24 -10.51 -7.02 0.01
N GLN A 25 -11.11 -5.84 -0.02
CA GLN A 25 -11.92 -5.32 1.08
C GLN A 25 -13.08 -6.24 1.49
N CYS A 26 -13.57 -7.09 0.58
CA CYS A 26 -14.56 -8.14 0.84
C CYS A 26 -14.07 -9.25 1.79
N MET A 27 -12.76 -9.44 1.93
CA MET A 27 -12.18 -10.45 2.82
C MET A 27 -12.22 -10.04 4.30
N LEU A 28 -12.47 -8.77 4.60
CA LEU A 28 -12.45 -8.24 5.95
C LEU A 28 -13.82 -8.29 6.61
N ASN A 29 -13.86 -8.78 7.84
CA ASN A 29 -15.04 -8.64 8.69
C ASN A 29 -15.18 -7.18 9.18
N GLU A 30 -16.36 -6.84 9.70
CA GLU A 30 -16.63 -5.49 10.21
C GLU A 30 -15.65 -5.08 11.33
N THR A 31 -15.28 -6.00 12.21
CA THR A 31 -14.27 -5.78 13.26
C THR A 31 -12.88 -5.48 12.68
N ASP A 32 -12.53 -6.15 11.60
CA ASP A 32 -11.21 -6.06 10.98
C ASP A 32 -11.11 -4.77 10.16
N LYS A 33 -12.20 -4.39 9.49
CA LYS A 33 -12.35 -3.07 8.84
C LYS A 33 -12.18 -1.94 9.84
N ASN A 34 -12.88 -2.00 10.98
CA ASN A 34 -12.76 -0.98 12.03
C ASN A 34 -11.32 -0.92 12.61
N THR A 35 -10.67 -2.07 12.78
CA THR A 35 -9.27 -2.13 13.20
C THR A 35 -8.34 -1.47 12.18
N GLY A 36 -8.54 -1.74 10.89
CA GLY A 36 -7.82 -1.10 9.78
C GLY A 36 -8.03 0.41 9.77
N ILE A 37 -9.29 0.88 9.82
CA ILE A 37 -9.65 2.30 9.84
C ILE A 37 -9.00 3.01 11.04
N ASN A 38 -9.07 2.44 12.24
CA ASN A 38 -8.42 3.01 13.42
C ASN A 38 -6.89 3.13 13.26
N HIS A 39 -6.26 2.16 12.60
CA HIS A 39 -4.84 2.25 12.29
C HIS A 39 -4.54 3.34 11.25
N LEU A 40 -5.37 3.46 10.22
CA LEU A 40 -5.27 4.48 9.17
C LEU A 40 -5.40 5.90 9.74
N ILE A 41 -6.34 6.13 10.65
CA ILE A 41 -6.51 7.41 11.35
C ILE A 41 -5.24 7.75 12.14
N LYS A 42 -4.70 6.79 12.91
CA LYS A 42 -3.44 7.00 13.67
C LYS A 42 -2.27 7.34 12.76
N THR A 43 -2.12 6.62 11.64
CA THR A 43 -1.07 6.86 10.65
C THR A 43 -1.21 8.25 10.02
N TRP A 44 -2.44 8.68 9.72
CA TRP A 44 -2.71 10.02 9.21
C TRP A 44 -2.38 11.11 10.24
N SER A 45 -2.76 10.94 11.51
CA SER A 45 -2.39 11.88 12.57
C SER A 45 -0.87 12.02 12.72
N PHE A 46 -0.15 10.90 12.66
CA PHE A 46 1.30 10.89 12.72
C PHE A 46 1.95 11.57 11.50
N MET A 47 1.38 11.37 10.30
CA MET A 47 1.83 12.03 9.08
C MET A 47 1.69 13.54 9.17
N ILE A 48 0.56 14.06 9.67
CA ILE A 48 0.35 15.50 9.89
C ILE A 48 1.36 16.03 10.92
N GLN A 49 1.55 15.34 12.05
CA GLN A 49 2.52 15.76 13.06
C GLN A 49 3.95 15.85 12.52
N ILE A 50 4.38 14.88 11.70
CA ILE A 50 5.69 14.97 11.05
C ILE A 50 5.75 16.16 10.10
N GLN A 51 4.71 16.35 9.29
CA GLN A 51 4.67 17.45 8.32
C GLN A 51 4.70 18.82 9.00
N ASP A 52 4.00 18.99 10.12
CA ASP A 52 4.01 20.23 10.91
C ASP A 52 5.40 20.50 11.54
N ASN A 53 6.11 19.45 11.95
CA ASN A 53 7.49 19.57 12.45
C ASN A 53 8.48 19.89 11.32
N VAL A 54 8.28 19.36 10.12
CA VAL A 54 9.13 19.62 8.94
C VAL A 54 8.91 21.04 8.40
N CYS A 55 7.68 21.57 8.50
CA CYS A 55 7.32 22.93 8.04
C CYS A 55 7.98 24.06 8.86
N GLN A 56 8.56 23.76 10.02
CA GLN A 56 9.34 24.74 10.78
C GLN A 56 10.79 24.88 10.29
N THR A 57 11.26 24.02 9.38
CA THR A 57 12.67 23.97 8.99
C THR A 57 12.98 24.27 7.53
N ASP A 58 12.03 24.19 6.58
CA ASP A 58 12.38 24.29 5.16
C ASP A 58 11.49 25.28 4.40
N VAL A 59 12.02 26.50 4.26
CA VAL A 59 11.61 27.48 3.24
C VAL A 59 12.34 27.12 1.93
N ASP A 60 11.59 27.18 0.82
CA ASP A 60 12.03 27.15 -0.59
C ASP A 60 12.47 25.80 -1.21
N ASN A 61 11.57 25.15 -1.96
CA ASN A 61 11.47 25.38 -3.41
C ASN A 61 10.48 24.41 -4.09
N SER A 62 9.55 24.99 -4.85
CA SER A 62 8.62 24.32 -5.76
C SER A 62 9.29 23.91 -7.08
N VAL A 63 8.96 22.74 -7.65
CA VAL A 63 8.83 22.58 -9.11
C VAL A 63 7.77 21.52 -9.45
N ILE A 64 6.86 21.91 -10.34
CA ILE A 64 5.75 21.16 -10.95
C ILE A 64 6.28 20.21 -12.03
N ALA A 65 5.70 19.01 -12.16
CA ALA A 65 5.80 18.23 -13.41
C ALA A 65 4.47 17.52 -13.70
N SER A 66 3.74 18.05 -14.67
CA SER A 66 2.58 17.45 -15.31
C SER A 66 3.02 16.45 -16.39
N VAL A 67 2.49 15.24 -16.36
CA VAL A 67 2.64 14.25 -17.43
C VAL A 67 1.24 13.74 -17.80
N ASN A 68 0.82 14.08 -19.02
CA ASN A 68 -0.30 13.46 -19.73
C ASN A 68 0.11 12.04 -20.17
N VAL A 69 -0.86 11.12 -20.28
CA VAL A 69 -1.11 10.24 -21.46
C VAL A 69 -1.85 8.94 -21.07
N ASP A 70 -3.02 8.80 -21.70
CA ASP A 70 -3.73 7.64 -22.27
C ASP A 70 -4.05 6.36 -21.47
N THR A 71 -5.36 6.17 -21.31
CA THR A 71 -6.08 4.90 -21.15
C THR A 71 -5.95 4.05 -22.42
N PRO A 72 -5.83 2.72 -22.29
CA PRO A 72 -6.90 1.91 -22.88
C PRO A 72 -7.33 0.75 -21.98
N ASP A 73 -8.65 0.65 -21.91
CA ASP A 73 -9.49 -0.49 -21.56
C ASP A 73 -9.17 -1.70 -22.46
N ASN A 74 -9.14 -2.90 -21.88
CA ASN A 74 -9.36 -4.14 -22.62
C ASN A 74 -9.73 -5.28 -21.67
N THR A 75 -11.01 -5.57 -21.67
CA THR A 75 -11.70 -6.75 -21.17
C THR A 75 -11.18 -8.03 -21.83
N THR A 76 -10.81 -9.01 -21.01
CA THR A 76 -10.80 -10.42 -21.44
C THR A 76 -11.48 -11.24 -20.36
N GLU A 77 -12.75 -11.56 -20.60
CA GLU A 77 -13.57 -12.47 -19.81
C GLU A 77 -13.01 -13.89 -19.91
N THR A 78 -12.26 -14.28 -18.89
CA THR A 78 -12.13 -15.68 -18.47
C THR A 78 -12.49 -15.66 -17.00
N THR A 79 -13.71 -16.07 -16.65
CA THR A 79 -14.21 -16.04 -15.27
C THR A 79 -13.43 -17.06 -14.44
N ASP A 80 -12.33 -16.60 -13.86
CA ASP A 80 -11.44 -17.33 -12.97
C ASP A 80 -12.20 -17.68 -11.67
N GLY A 81 -12.03 -18.90 -11.16
CA GLY A 81 -12.67 -19.35 -9.93
C GLY A 81 -12.31 -18.47 -8.71
N PHE A 82 -11.16 -17.78 -8.77
CA PHE A 82 -10.78 -16.80 -7.77
C PHE A 82 -11.69 -15.54 -7.79
N GLU A 83 -12.05 -15.04 -8.96
CA GLU A 83 -12.94 -13.88 -9.11
C GLU A 83 -14.37 -14.20 -8.64
N LEU A 84 -14.83 -15.42 -8.92
CA LEU A 84 -16.10 -15.94 -8.45
C LEU A 84 -16.14 -16.01 -6.91
N PHE A 85 -15.06 -16.50 -6.29
CA PHE A 85 -14.92 -16.55 -4.83
C PHE A 85 -14.99 -15.16 -4.20
N LEU A 86 -14.23 -14.19 -4.71
CA LEU A 86 -14.23 -12.83 -4.16
C LEU A 86 -15.59 -12.13 -4.34
N SER A 87 -16.25 -12.33 -5.48
CA SER A 87 -17.59 -11.80 -5.73
C SER A 87 -18.62 -12.40 -4.77
N SER A 88 -18.53 -13.70 -4.48
CA SER A 88 -19.45 -14.37 -3.53
C SER A 88 -19.35 -13.86 -2.10
N GLN A 89 -18.21 -13.28 -1.72
CA GLN A 89 -17.97 -12.75 -0.38
C GLN A 89 -18.48 -11.30 -0.21
N SER A 90 -18.90 -10.65 -1.30
CA SER A 90 -19.34 -9.25 -1.29
C SER A 90 -20.83 -9.16 -0.94
N SER A 91 -21.18 -8.90 0.32
CA SER A 91 -22.55 -8.60 0.72
C SER A 91 -22.89 -7.15 0.35
N VAL A 92 -23.67 -6.94 -0.71
CA VAL A 92 -24.18 -5.62 -1.10
C VAL A 92 -25.21 -5.18 -0.06
N SER A 93 -24.81 -4.25 0.82
CA SER A 93 -25.73 -3.49 1.65
C SER A 93 -25.48 -2.01 1.40
N SER A 94 -26.21 -1.46 0.43
CA SER A 94 -26.24 -0.02 0.16
C SER A 94 -27.29 0.60 1.07
N ASN A 95 -26.86 1.29 2.13
CA ASN A 95 -27.72 2.20 2.89
C ASN A 95 -26.92 3.49 3.13
N ARG A 96 -27.22 4.50 2.32
CA ARG A 96 -26.66 5.85 2.45
C ARG A 96 -27.31 6.55 3.63
N SER A 97 -26.52 7.04 4.57
CA SER A 97 -26.98 7.99 5.59
C SER A 97 -26.02 9.18 5.60
N ASP A 98 -26.54 10.31 5.11
CA ASP A 98 -25.88 11.61 5.10
C ASP A 98 -25.82 12.18 6.52
N THR A 99 -24.61 12.49 7.03
CA THR A 99 -24.44 13.48 8.10
C THR A 99 -23.15 14.29 7.93
N ASN A 100 -23.32 15.53 7.48
CA ASN A 100 -22.62 16.77 7.82
C ASN A 100 -21.11 16.76 8.21
N ILE A 101 -20.29 17.15 7.24
CA ILE A 101 -19.20 18.17 7.27
C ILE A 101 -18.45 18.36 8.60
N ILE A 102 -17.39 17.57 8.77
CA ILE A 102 -16.04 18.02 9.19
C ILE A 102 -15.06 17.29 8.27
N ASN A 103 -14.03 17.96 7.77
CA ASN A 103 -12.95 17.41 6.92
C ASN A 103 -12.07 16.42 7.70
N ASP A 104 -12.68 15.36 8.21
CA ASP A 104 -12.03 14.31 8.99
C ASP A 104 -11.74 13.15 8.04
N ILE A 105 -10.47 12.72 8.00
CA ILE A 105 -10.03 11.52 7.27
C ILE A 105 -10.94 10.32 7.58
N SER A 106 -11.52 10.29 8.78
CA SER A 106 -12.48 9.30 9.25
C SER A 106 -13.73 9.21 8.36
N VAL A 107 -14.29 10.36 7.94
CA VAL A 107 -15.48 10.39 7.05
C VAL A 107 -15.12 9.86 5.67
N SER A 108 -13.96 10.25 5.13
CA SER A 108 -13.48 9.78 3.84
C SER A 108 -13.20 8.26 3.85
N LEU A 109 -12.68 7.73 4.96
CA LEU A 109 -12.48 6.29 5.15
C LEU A 109 -13.81 5.53 5.29
N HIS A 110 -14.78 6.09 6.01
CA HIS A 110 -16.12 5.50 6.10
C HIS A 110 -16.84 5.50 4.74
N ASN A 111 -16.73 6.57 3.95
CA ASN A 111 -17.27 6.61 2.59
C ASN A 111 -16.55 5.61 1.66
N PHE A 112 -15.26 5.34 1.91
CA PHE A 112 -14.50 4.35 1.16
C PHE A 112 -14.91 2.90 1.50
N LYS A 113 -15.55 2.68 2.65
CA LYS A 113 -16.00 1.36 3.11
C LYS A 113 -16.95 0.67 2.11
N ASP A 114 -17.71 1.44 1.35
CA ASP A 114 -18.76 0.98 0.45
C ASP A 114 -18.39 1.11 -1.04
N VAL A 115 -17.10 1.22 -1.36
CA VAL A 115 -16.61 1.33 -2.75
C VAL A 115 -16.90 0.03 -3.51
N GLU A 116 -17.29 0.19 -4.79
CA GLU A 116 -17.50 -0.95 -5.69
C GLU A 116 -16.21 -1.75 -5.87
N ARG A 117 -16.35 -3.07 -5.76
CA ARG A 117 -15.24 -4.00 -5.84
C ARG A 117 -14.61 -3.94 -7.24
N LEU A 118 -13.30 -3.71 -7.29
CA LEU A 118 -12.54 -3.82 -8.53
C LEU A 118 -12.18 -5.28 -8.84
N HIS A 119 -12.04 -5.56 -10.14
CA HIS A 119 -11.56 -6.84 -10.62
C HIS A 119 -10.13 -7.13 -10.11
N TYR A 120 -9.87 -8.38 -9.71
CA TYR A 120 -8.60 -8.76 -9.05
C TYR A 120 -7.34 -8.47 -9.89
N LYS A 121 -7.43 -8.52 -11.23
CA LYS A 121 -6.30 -8.24 -12.14
C LYS A 121 -5.95 -6.75 -12.26
N THR A 122 -6.79 -5.85 -11.78
CA THR A 122 -6.53 -4.41 -11.91
C THR A 122 -5.32 -4.00 -11.08
N ASN A 123 -4.48 -3.12 -11.62
CA ASN A 123 -3.34 -2.57 -10.90
C ASN A 123 -3.82 -1.54 -9.87
N ILE A 124 -3.67 -1.86 -8.58
CA ILE A 124 -4.08 -1.00 -7.47
C ILE A 124 -3.32 0.34 -7.43
N LEU A 125 -2.07 0.37 -7.88
CA LEU A 125 -1.29 1.61 -7.93
C LEU A 125 -1.80 2.56 -9.02
N ALA A 126 -2.18 2.01 -10.18
CA ALA A 126 -2.79 2.79 -11.25
C ALA A 126 -4.18 3.32 -10.84
N PHE A 127 -4.95 2.51 -10.11
CA PHE A 127 -6.22 2.94 -9.52
C PHE A 127 -6.03 4.14 -8.58
N TRP A 128 -5.11 4.04 -7.62
CA TRP A 128 -4.84 5.14 -6.70
C TRP A 128 -4.31 6.39 -7.41
N GLU A 129 -3.45 6.24 -8.42
CA GLU A 129 -2.99 7.38 -9.22
C GLU A 129 -4.13 8.10 -9.92
N SER A 130 -5.12 7.36 -10.44
CA SER A 130 -6.33 7.97 -11.04
C SER A 130 -7.19 8.73 -10.03
N GLN A 131 -7.19 8.31 -8.75
CA GLN A 131 -7.97 8.95 -7.67
C GLN A 131 -7.22 10.05 -6.92
N LYS A 132 -6.04 10.45 -7.40
CA LYS A 132 -5.18 11.46 -6.76
C LYS A 132 -5.86 12.81 -6.56
N HIS A 133 -6.71 13.23 -7.51
CA HIS A 133 -7.41 14.50 -7.46
C HIS A 133 -8.70 14.42 -6.65
N ASP A 134 -9.44 13.31 -6.78
CA ASP A 134 -10.74 13.13 -6.12
C ASP A 134 -10.60 12.85 -4.62
N LYS A 135 -9.55 12.11 -4.22
CA LYS A 135 -9.32 11.68 -2.85
C LYS A 135 -7.84 11.81 -2.47
N SER A 136 -7.33 13.03 -2.50
CA SER A 136 -5.90 13.33 -2.26
C SER A 136 -5.36 12.77 -0.94
N ASP A 137 -6.18 12.77 0.11
CA ASP A 137 -5.76 12.34 1.44
C ASP A 137 -5.67 10.82 1.55
N LEU A 138 -6.65 10.11 1.00
CA LEU A 138 -6.62 8.64 0.93
C LEU A 138 -5.52 8.16 0.00
N TYR A 139 -5.26 8.87 -1.11
CA TYR A 139 -4.15 8.56 -2.01
C TYR A 139 -2.80 8.61 -1.29
N LYS A 140 -2.53 9.67 -0.53
CA LYS A 140 -1.30 9.79 0.28
C LYS A 140 -1.18 8.63 1.27
N LEU A 141 -2.27 8.32 1.96
CA LEU A 141 -2.30 7.25 2.94
C LEU A 141 -2.11 5.87 2.30
N ALA A 142 -2.73 5.61 1.16
CA ALA A 142 -2.58 4.39 0.37
C ALA A 142 -1.14 4.20 -0.09
N ASN A 143 -0.48 5.24 -0.59
CA ASN A 143 0.93 5.16 -0.98
C ASN A 143 1.84 4.75 0.18
N ILE A 144 1.59 5.26 1.40
CA ILE A 144 2.38 4.91 2.58
C ILE A 144 2.11 3.47 3.00
N VAL A 145 0.84 3.11 3.16
CA VAL A 145 0.45 1.81 3.74
C VAL A 145 0.74 0.66 2.76
N LEU A 146 0.49 0.85 1.46
CA LEU A 146 0.76 -0.18 0.44
C LEU A 146 2.26 -0.34 0.14
N ALA A 147 3.10 0.63 0.50
CA ALA A 147 4.56 0.47 0.41
C ALA A 147 5.14 -0.46 1.49
N VAL A 148 4.38 -0.77 2.55
CA VAL A 148 4.85 -1.65 3.62
C VAL A 148 4.85 -3.10 3.14
N PRO A 149 6.02 -3.78 3.10
CA PRO A 149 6.06 -5.17 2.69
C PRO A 149 5.41 -6.07 3.74
N ALA A 150 4.50 -6.94 3.32
CA ALA A 150 3.84 -7.90 4.21
C ALA A 150 4.76 -9.03 4.71
N THR A 151 5.93 -9.22 4.07
CA THR A 151 6.88 -10.30 4.43
C THR A 151 8.32 -9.82 4.35
N GLN A 152 9.18 -10.45 5.15
CA GLN A 152 10.64 -10.21 5.15
C GLN A 152 11.39 -10.88 3.98
N VAL A 153 10.68 -11.55 3.06
CA VAL A 153 11.29 -12.35 1.99
C VAL A 153 12.16 -11.49 1.04
N SER A 154 11.77 -10.24 0.79
CA SER A 154 12.58 -9.31 -0.01
C SER A 154 13.95 -9.08 0.62
N VAL A 155 13.96 -8.87 1.95
CA VAL A 155 15.15 -8.64 2.75
C VAL A 155 16.01 -9.91 2.81
N GLU A 156 15.41 -11.07 3.07
CA GLU A 156 16.10 -12.37 3.04
C GLU A 156 16.77 -12.65 1.69
N ARG A 157 16.11 -12.34 0.57
CA ARG A 157 16.71 -12.48 -0.77
C ARG A 157 17.91 -11.54 -0.96
N SER A 158 17.85 -10.32 -0.41
CA SER A 158 18.97 -9.38 -0.44
C SER A 158 20.15 -9.88 0.42
N PHE A 159 19.87 -10.37 1.64
CA PHE A 159 20.87 -10.96 2.53
C PHE A 159 21.47 -12.25 1.99
N SER A 160 20.70 -13.10 1.31
CA SER A 160 21.23 -14.28 0.63
C SER A 160 22.27 -13.91 -0.43
N GLY A 161 22.10 -12.73 -1.07
CA GLY A 161 23.08 -12.16 -1.97
C GLY A 161 24.42 -11.82 -1.33
N ILE A 162 24.44 -11.50 -0.02
CA ILE A 162 25.67 -11.18 0.73
C ILE A 162 26.61 -12.38 0.81
N LYS A 163 26.08 -13.61 0.80
CA LYS A 163 26.90 -14.83 0.78
C LYS A 163 27.87 -14.92 -0.42
N PHE A 164 27.58 -14.20 -1.51
CA PHE A 164 28.47 -14.14 -2.67
C PHE A 164 29.54 -13.03 -2.55
N ILE A 165 29.36 -12.09 -1.63
CA ILE A 165 30.26 -10.96 -1.37
C ILE A 165 31.20 -11.30 -0.22
N LEU A 166 30.63 -11.75 0.89
CA LEU A 166 31.35 -12.26 2.06
C LEU A 166 31.47 -13.78 1.92
N SER A 167 32.70 -14.24 1.70
CA SER A 167 33.07 -15.66 1.77
C SER A 167 34.13 -15.82 2.85
N ASP A 168 34.40 -17.06 3.28
CA ASP A 168 35.42 -17.35 4.30
C ASP A 168 36.81 -16.79 3.93
N LEU A 169 37.08 -16.55 2.63
CA LEU A 169 38.31 -15.97 2.10
C LEU A 169 38.24 -14.44 1.85
N ARG A 170 37.08 -13.79 2.03
CA ARG A 170 36.82 -12.36 1.77
C ARG A 170 36.14 -11.65 2.95
N THR A 171 36.55 -11.97 4.17
CA THR A 171 35.96 -11.42 5.41
C THR A 171 36.45 -10.01 5.79
N SER A 172 37.46 -9.46 5.09
CA SER A 172 38.09 -8.18 5.47
C SER A 172 37.44 -6.92 4.86
N LEU A 173 36.21 -6.99 4.35
CA LEU A 173 35.52 -5.80 3.85
C LEU A 173 35.09 -4.89 5.00
N SER A 174 35.29 -3.58 4.85
CA SER A 174 34.72 -2.60 5.76
C SER A 174 33.19 -2.53 5.59
N ALA A 175 32.48 -2.23 6.68
CA ALA A 175 31.02 -2.11 6.67
C ALA A 175 30.52 -1.10 5.61
N ASN A 176 31.17 0.06 5.53
CA ASN A 176 30.82 1.11 4.55
C ASN A 176 30.93 0.63 3.10
N LEU A 177 31.95 -0.17 2.78
CA LEU A 177 32.14 -0.71 1.43
C LEU A 177 31.08 -1.78 1.13
N LEU A 178 30.74 -2.62 2.11
CA LEU A 178 29.67 -3.61 1.96
C LEU A 178 28.32 -2.94 1.71
N ASP A 179 28.00 -1.87 2.45
CA ASP A 179 26.77 -1.10 2.26
C ASP A 179 26.71 -0.45 0.88
N ALA A 180 27.81 0.15 0.41
CA ALA A 180 27.90 0.72 -0.93
C ALA A 180 27.65 -0.34 -2.02
N ILE A 181 28.26 -1.52 -1.90
CA ILE A 181 28.03 -2.65 -2.81
C ILE A 181 26.55 -3.08 -2.78
N MET A 182 25.94 -3.11 -1.60
CA MET A 182 24.55 -3.51 -1.43
C MET A 182 23.56 -2.52 -2.04
N ILE A 183 23.81 -1.22 -1.92
CA ILE A 183 23.02 -0.16 -2.55
C ILE A 183 23.11 -0.30 -4.08
N VAL A 184 24.32 -0.39 -4.64
CA VAL A 184 24.52 -0.53 -6.10
C VAL A 184 23.82 -1.76 -6.63
N ARG A 185 23.99 -2.91 -5.97
CA ARG A 185 23.35 -4.17 -6.38
C ARG A 185 21.82 -4.10 -6.31
N SER A 186 21.28 -3.43 -5.30
CA SER A 186 19.82 -3.25 -5.17
C SER A 186 19.27 -2.39 -6.31
N ASN A 187 20.01 -1.35 -6.73
CA ASN A 187 19.62 -0.47 -7.83
C ASN A 187 19.70 -1.12 -9.20
N THR A 188 20.71 -1.99 -9.46
CA THR A 188 20.82 -2.69 -10.76
C THR A 188 19.59 -3.55 -11.10
N LYS A 189 18.82 -4.00 -10.10
CA LYS A 189 17.60 -4.77 -10.34
C LYS A 189 16.47 -3.95 -10.99
N PHE A 190 16.55 -2.62 -10.92
CA PHE A 190 15.58 -1.71 -11.52
C PHE A 190 16.00 -1.19 -12.90
N ASN A 191 17.27 -1.37 -13.29
CA ASN A 191 17.80 -1.04 -14.63
C ASN A 191 17.60 -2.21 -15.60
N LYS A 192 16.38 -2.72 -15.74
CA LYS A 192 16.05 -3.58 -16.89
C LYS A 192 15.77 -2.69 -18.09
N VAL A 193 16.79 -2.56 -18.95
CA VAL A 193 16.61 -2.27 -20.38
C VAL A 193 15.98 -3.48 -21.05
#